data_AF-A0A516H8L4-F1
#
_entry.id   AF-A0A516H8L4-F1
#
_cell.length_a   1.000
_cell.length_b   1.000
_cell.length_c   1.000
_cell.angle_alpha   90.00
_cell.angle_beta   90.00
_cell.angle_gamma   90.00
#
_symmetry.space_group_name_H-M   'P 1'
#
loop_
_entity.id
_entity.type
_entity.pdbx_description
1 polymer ?
#
loop_
_entity_poly.entity_id
_entity_poly.type
_entity_poly.pdbx_seq_one_letter_code
_entity_poly.pdbx_strand_id
1 'polypeptide(L)'
;MINLAKFIVIASFLAGAFLASLDEETINWTYFIPVMIAGVVGIFLLKSSEKAAAQDDSLLASDKQILETSLNNILANLRDLDGRKDKVPTYDMRFEIDRMFREDLNNFADSRESMKHLFGLMAYADIMSSFAAGERYLNRVWSASTDGYVDEVLAYVSKAHSQFEHALEEWNKAESA
;
A
#
# COMPACT_ATOMS: atom_id res chain seq x y z
N MET A 1 25.17 -9.21 2.32
CA MET A 1 24.62 -10.24 1.40
C MET A 1 24.17 -9.68 0.06
N ILE A 2 23.47 -8.53 -0.01
CA ILE A 2 23.03 -7.90 -1.27
C ILE A 2 24.17 -7.68 -2.28
N ASN A 3 25.34 -7.19 -1.82
CA ASN A 3 26.49 -6.96 -2.70
C ASN A 3 27.04 -8.27 -3.31
N LEU A 4 26.94 -9.38 -2.58
CA LEU A 4 27.34 -10.70 -3.06
C LEU A 4 26.34 -11.25 -4.09
N ALA A 5 25.03 -11.08 -3.86
CA ALA A 5 24.00 -11.49 -4.80
C ALA A 5 24.09 -10.71 -6.13
N LYS A 6 24.29 -9.38 -6.07
CA LYS A 6 24.52 -8.54 -7.25
C LYS A 6 25.76 -9.00 -8.03
N PHE A 7 26.85 -9.30 -7.32
CA PHE A 7 28.07 -9.82 -7.93
C PHE A 7 27.83 -11.15 -8.65
N ILE A 8 27.10 -12.10 -8.04
CA ILE A 8 26.78 -13.40 -8.64
C ILE A 8 25.96 -13.22 -9.92
N VAL A 9 24.96 -12.33 -9.92
CA VAL A 9 24.14 -12.06 -11.12
C VAL A 9 24.98 -11.46 -12.24
N ILE A 10 25.80 -10.43 -11.95
CA ILE A 10 26.66 -9.78 -12.93
C ILE A 10 27.69 -10.76 -13.49
N ALA A 11 28.36 -11.53 -12.62
CA ALA A 11 29.35 -12.52 -13.03
C ALA A 11 28.73 -13.63 -13.89
N SER A 12 27.54 -14.11 -13.54
CA SER A 12 26.84 -15.14 -14.33
C SER A 12 26.39 -14.61 -15.69
N PHE A 13 25.93 -13.37 -15.76
CA PHE A 13 25.54 -12.75 -17.03
C PHE A 13 26.74 -12.55 -17.96
N LEU A 14 27.86 -12.04 -17.43
CA LEU A 14 29.09 -11.84 -18.20
C LEU A 14 29.70 -13.17 -18.65
N ALA A 15 29.74 -14.18 -17.77
CA ALA A 15 30.23 -15.51 -18.11
C ALA A 15 29.34 -16.20 -19.15
N GLY A 16 28.02 -16.06 -19.04
CA GLY A 16 27.07 -16.62 -20.00
C GLY A 16 27.21 -15.97 -21.37
N ALA A 17 27.32 -14.63 -21.42
CA ALA A 17 27.57 -13.89 -22.66
C ALA A 17 28.92 -14.25 -23.30
N PHE A 18 29.97 -14.40 -22.50
CA PHE A 18 31.29 -14.82 -22.97
C PHE A 18 31.26 -16.25 -23.56
N LEU A 19 30.62 -17.19 -22.86
CA LEU A 19 30.47 -18.58 -23.33
C LEU A 19 29.63 -18.68 -24.61
N ALA A 20 28.61 -17.84 -24.75
CA ALA A 20 27.80 -17.76 -25.96
C ALA A 20 28.53 -17.07 -27.12
N SER A 21 29.52 -16.23 -26.85
CA SER A 21 30.31 -15.52 -27.87
C SER A 21 31.50 -16.32 -28.39
N LEU A 22 31.86 -17.44 -27.73
CA LEU A 22 33.05 -18.24 -28.07
C LEU A 22 32.91 -19.01 -29.38
N ASP A 23 31.68 -19.33 -29.79
CA ASP A 23 31.37 -20.12 -30.98
C ASP A 23 29.99 -19.71 -31.53
N GLU A 24 29.91 -19.47 -32.83
CA GLU A 24 28.71 -18.97 -33.52
C GLU A 24 27.69 -20.08 -33.80
N GLU A 25 28.13 -21.34 -33.89
CA GLU A 25 27.27 -22.47 -34.25
C GLU A 25 26.96 -23.39 -33.06
N THR A 26 27.85 -23.50 -32.07
CA THR A 26 27.67 -24.46 -30.97
C THR A 26 27.96 -23.91 -29.57
N ILE A 27 26.96 -23.96 -28.68
CA ILE A 27 27.14 -23.62 -27.27
C ILE A 27 27.60 -24.87 -26.50
N ASN A 28 28.68 -24.73 -25.72
CA ASN A 28 29.08 -25.78 -24.80
C ASN A 28 28.15 -25.82 -23.57
N TRP A 29 27.12 -26.65 -23.67
CA TRP A 29 26.08 -26.81 -22.65
C TRP A 29 26.60 -27.24 -21.28
N THR A 30 27.73 -27.97 -21.22
CA THR A 30 28.35 -28.41 -19.96
C THR A 30 28.80 -27.23 -19.10
N TYR A 31 29.28 -26.15 -19.71
CA TYR A 31 29.68 -24.93 -19.00
C TYR A 31 28.55 -23.91 -18.89
N PHE A 32 27.67 -23.87 -19.90
CA PHE A 32 26.60 -22.89 -19.95
C PHE A 32 25.50 -23.13 -18.89
N ILE A 33 25.09 -24.39 -18.67
CA ILE A 33 24.03 -24.72 -17.71
C ILE A 33 24.40 -24.30 -16.26
N PRO A 34 25.59 -24.62 -15.72
CA PRO A 34 25.99 -24.17 -14.39
C PRO A 34 25.95 -22.65 -14.22
N VAL A 35 26.39 -21.90 -15.23
CA VAL A 35 26.38 -20.42 -15.21
C VAL A 35 24.95 -19.88 -15.17
N MET A 36 24.05 -20.47 -15.95
CA MET A 36 22.62 -20.11 -15.92
C MET A 36 21.99 -20.38 -14.55
N ILE A 37 22.27 -21.54 -13.95
CA ILE A 37 21.77 -21.89 -12.60
C ILE A 37 22.30 -20.91 -11.57
N ALA A 38 23.59 -20.57 -11.61
CA ALA A 38 24.19 -19.59 -10.71
C ALA A 38 23.51 -18.21 -10.83
N GLY A 39 23.19 -17.77 -12.06
CA GLY A 39 22.44 -16.55 -12.32
C GLY A 39 21.03 -16.58 -11.71
N VAL A 40 20.29 -17.67 -11.90
CA VAL A 40 18.94 -17.84 -11.32
C VAL A 40 18.98 -17.83 -9.78
N VAL A 41 19.94 -18.53 -9.18
CA VAL A 41 20.14 -18.54 -7.72
C VAL A 41 20.49 -17.14 -7.22
N GLY A 42 21.36 -16.42 -7.93
CA GLY A 42 21.71 -15.03 -7.61
C GLY A 42 20.49 -14.09 -7.60
N ILE A 43 19.60 -14.23 -8.60
CA ILE A 43 18.34 -13.45 -8.67
C ILE A 43 17.42 -13.80 -7.51
N PHE A 44 17.29 -15.09 -7.17
CA PHE A 44 16.46 -15.53 -6.06
C PHE A 44 16.96 -14.98 -4.72
N LEU A 45 18.27 -15.02 -4.48
CA LEU A 45 18.88 -14.45 -3.28
C LEU A 45 18.72 -12.92 -3.21
N LEU A 46 18.83 -12.22 -4.34
CA LEU A 46 18.61 -10.76 -4.40
C LEU A 46 17.18 -10.41 -3.99
N LYS A 47 16.18 -11.06 -4.60
CA LYS A 47 14.77 -10.87 -4.27
C LYS A 47 14.44 -11.23 -2.82
N SER A 48 15.02 -12.32 -2.31
CA SER A 48 14.81 -12.73 -0.91
C SER A 48 15.41 -11.73 0.07
N SER A 49 16.55 -11.12 -0.27
CA SER A 49 17.19 -10.13 0.60
C SER A 49 16.47 -8.78 0.61
N GLU A 50 15.85 -8.38 -0.50
CA GLU A 50 14.97 -7.22 -0.57
C GLU A 50 13.70 -7.46 0.25
N LYS A 51 13.14 -8.67 0.17
CA LYS A 51 11.99 -9.06 0.99
C LYS A 51 12.32 -9.11 2.49
N ALA A 52 13.51 -9.61 2.85
CA ALA A 52 13.96 -9.65 4.24
C ALA A 52 14.29 -8.25 4.79
N ALA A 53 14.84 -7.34 3.97
CA ALA A 53 15.05 -5.95 4.37
C ALA A 53 13.73 -5.16 4.51
N ALA A 54 12.69 -5.53 3.75
CA ALA A 54 11.32 -5.03 3.92
C ALA A 54 10.57 -5.69 5.10
N GLN A 55 11.16 -6.70 5.76
CA GLN A 55 10.63 -7.36 6.95
C GLN A 55 11.32 -6.91 8.24
N ASP A 56 12.11 -5.83 8.19
CA ASP A 56 12.80 -5.31 9.38
C ASP A 56 11.75 -4.77 10.38
N ASP A 57 11.86 -5.17 11.65
CA ASP A 57 10.91 -4.79 12.72
C ASP A 57 10.72 -3.26 12.81
N SER A 58 11.75 -2.51 12.42
CA SER A 58 11.73 -1.05 12.32
C SER A 58 10.73 -0.53 11.27
N LEU A 59 10.64 -1.20 10.11
CA LEU A 59 9.74 -0.85 9.02
C LEU A 59 8.30 -1.23 9.37
N LEU A 60 8.08 -2.41 9.97
CA LEU A 60 6.77 -2.82 10.47
C LEU A 60 6.23 -1.85 11.55
N ALA A 61 7.08 -1.39 12.46
CA ALA A 61 6.71 -0.40 13.47
C ALA A 61 6.38 0.96 12.83
N SER A 62 7.17 1.39 11.85
CA SER A 62 6.92 2.61 11.09
C SER A 62 5.59 2.55 10.31
N ASP A 63 5.35 1.45 9.59
CA ASP A 63 4.12 1.25 8.82
C ASP A 63 2.89 1.19 9.73
N LYS A 64 2.99 0.51 10.88
CA LYS A 64 1.92 0.51 11.89
C LYS A 64 1.60 1.94 12.33
N GLN A 65 2.63 2.74 12.64
CA GLN A 65 2.44 4.12 13.07
C GLN A 65 1.82 5.00 11.98
N ILE A 66 2.22 4.81 10.71
CA ILE A 66 1.64 5.51 9.56
C ILE A 66 0.15 5.16 9.44
N LEU A 67 -0.20 3.87 9.47
CA LEU A 67 -1.58 3.39 9.36
C LEU A 67 -2.46 3.97 10.47
N GLU A 68 -2.02 3.89 11.72
CA GLU A 68 -2.76 4.40 12.88
C GLU A 68 -2.91 5.92 12.81
N THR A 69 -1.85 6.65 12.47
CA THR A 69 -1.87 8.11 12.36
C THR A 69 -2.82 8.55 11.25
N SER A 70 -2.72 7.95 10.06
CA SER A 70 -3.58 8.30 8.93
C SER A 70 -5.04 7.97 9.18
N LEU A 71 -5.36 6.83 9.80
CA LEU A 71 -6.74 6.49 10.15
C LEU A 71 -7.33 7.50 11.15
N ASN A 72 -6.57 7.86 12.19
CA ASN A 72 -6.98 8.85 13.18
C ASN A 72 -7.15 10.26 12.57
N ASN A 73 -6.23 10.67 11.69
CA ASN A 73 -6.32 11.95 10.98
C ASN A 73 -7.56 12.00 10.09
N ILE A 74 -7.82 10.95 9.30
CA ILE A 74 -9.01 10.84 8.47
C ILE A 74 -10.27 10.97 9.32
N LEU A 75 -10.34 10.26 10.45
CA LEU A 75 -11.51 10.31 11.32
C LEU A 75 -11.69 11.69 11.97
N ALA A 76 -10.61 12.31 12.46
CA ALA A 76 -10.64 13.66 13.01
C ALA A 76 -11.10 14.70 11.98
N ASN A 77 -10.57 14.61 10.76
CA ASN A 77 -10.93 15.46 9.62
C ASN A 77 -12.39 15.24 9.18
N LEU A 78 -12.86 13.99 9.16
CA LEU A 78 -14.26 13.67 8.87
C LEU A 78 -15.20 14.17 9.95
N ARG A 79 -14.83 14.06 11.22
CA ARG A 79 -15.63 14.58 12.34
C ARG A 79 -15.78 16.10 12.25
N ASP A 80 -14.70 16.81 11.94
CA ASP A 80 -14.74 18.26 11.70
C ASP A 80 -15.64 18.58 10.49
N LEU A 81 -15.41 17.91 9.36
CA LEU A 81 -16.17 18.13 8.13
C LEU A 81 -17.66 17.83 8.31
N ASP A 82 -18.02 16.72 8.94
CA ASP A 82 -19.39 16.30 9.21
C ASP A 82 -20.12 17.28 10.15
N GLY A 83 -19.39 17.90 11.09
CA GLY A 83 -19.91 18.94 11.98
C GLY A 83 -20.12 20.31 11.32
N ARG A 84 -19.46 20.58 10.19
CA ARG A 84 -19.57 21.87 9.47
C ARG A 84 -20.05 21.75 8.01
N LYS A 85 -20.46 20.56 7.56
CA LYS A 85 -20.83 20.27 6.17
C LYS A 85 -21.91 21.20 5.61
N ASP A 86 -22.85 21.64 6.44
CA ASP A 86 -23.93 22.57 6.04
C ASP A 86 -23.43 24.00 5.75
N LYS A 87 -22.21 24.33 6.19
CA LYS A 87 -21.57 25.63 5.98
C LYS A 87 -20.60 25.64 4.79
N VAL A 88 -20.30 24.46 4.23
CA VAL A 88 -19.42 24.32 3.08
C VAL A 88 -20.27 24.39 1.82
N PRO A 89 -20.01 25.34 0.89
CA PRO A 89 -20.71 25.36 -0.39
C PRO A 89 -20.53 24.02 -1.11
N THR A 90 -21.62 23.48 -1.67
CA THR A 90 -21.60 22.13 -2.28
C THR A 90 -20.51 21.98 -3.34
N TYR A 91 -20.28 23.00 -4.17
CA TYR A 91 -19.24 22.97 -5.20
C TYR A 91 -17.81 23.01 -4.65
N ASP A 92 -17.63 23.51 -3.42
CA ASP A 92 -16.33 23.60 -2.77
C ASP A 92 -15.97 22.32 -2.03
N MET A 93 -16.95 21.45 -1.75
CA MET A 93 -16.75 20.22 -1.00
C MET A 93 -15.68 19.32 -1.62
N ARG A 94 -15.61 19.18 -2.96
CA ARG A 94 -14.55 18.40 -3.62
C ARG A 94 -13.14 18.88 -3.28
N PHE A 95 -12.95 20.20 -3.14
CA PHE A 95 -11.66 20.77 -2.79
C PHE A 95 -11.31 20.52 -1.32
N GLU A 96 -12.31 20.55 -0.44
CA GLU A 96 -12.14 20.15 0.96
C GLU A 96 -11.77 18.67 1.07
N ILE A 97 -12.42 17.78 0.29
CA ILE A 97 -12.06 16.36 0.25
C ILE A 97 -10.60 16.19 -0.19
N ASP A 98 -10.22 16.83 -1.30
CA ASP A 98 -8.87 16.74 -1.85
C ASP A 98 -7.80 17.27 -0.90
N ARG A 99 -8.10 18.34 -0.16
CA ARG A 99 -7.19 18.98 0.79
C ARG A 99 -7.04 18.19 2.09
N MET A 100 -8.13 17.62 2.60
CA MET A 100 -8.17 17.04 3.96
C MET A 100 -7.82 15.55 4.00
N PHE A 101 -8.04 14.79 2.92
CA PHE A 101 -7.95 13.33 2.99
C PHE A 101 -6.93 12.71 2.06
N ARG A 102 -6.50 13.41 1.00
CA ARG A 102 -5.66 12.81 -0.06
C ARG A 102 -4.36 12.22 0.48
N GLU A 103 -3.66 12.95 1.34
CA GLU A 103 -2.37 12.50 1.88
C GLU A 103 -2.54 11.26 2.77
N ASP A 104 -3.44 11.32 3.75
CA ASP A 104 -3.66 10.21 4.68
C ASP A 104 -4.26 8.97 3.99
N LEU A 105 -5.15 9.14 3.01
CA LEU A 105 -5.68 8.02 2.23
C LEU A 105 -4.57 7.31 1.44
N ASN A 106 -3.66 8.08 0.81
CA ASN A 106 -2.53 7.52 0.09
C ASN A 106 -1.56 6.81 1.04
N ASN A 107 -1.17 7.46 2.13
CA ASN A 107 -0.26 6.89 3.13
C ASN A 107 -0.82 5.59 3.72
N PHE A 108 -2.11 5.58 4.07
CA PHE A 108 -2.76 4.36 4.55
C PHE A 108 -2.78 3.27 3.48
N ALA A 109 -3.14 3.62 2.24
CA ALA A 109 -3.19 2.66 1.14
C ALA A 109 -1.81 2.05 0.86
N ASP A 110 -0.73 2.84 0.90
CA ASP A 110 0.62 2.38 0.61
C ASP A 110 1.14 1.41 1.69
N SER A 111 0.86 1.67 2.96
CA SER A 111 1.31 0.82 4.08
C SER A 111 0.35 -0.35 4.40
N ARG A 112 -0.84 -0.44 3.79
CA ARG A 112 -1.90 -1.40 4.17
C ARG A 112 -1.48 -2.88 4.17
N GLU A 113 -0.52 -3.25 3.33
CA GLU A 113 -0.06 -4.64 3.22
C GLU A 113 0.64 -5.12 4.49
N SER A 114 1.25 -4.21 5.26
CA SER A 114 1.86 -4.50 6.55
C SER A 114 0.85 -5.05 7.57
N MET A 115 -0.44 -4.65 7.50
CA MET A 115 -1.49 -5.16 8.39
C MET A 115 -1.66 -6.68 8.32
N LYS A 116 -1.44 -7.30 7.15
CA LYS A 116 -1.51 -8.77 7.02
C LYS A 116 -0.44 -9.46 7.86
N HIS A 117 0.70 -8.79 8.05
CA HIS A 117 1.80 -9.25 8.89
C HIS A 117 1.57 -8.91 10.36
N LEU A 118 0.97 -7.76 10.66
CA LEU A 118 0.69 -7.31 12.03
C LEU A 118 -0.45 -8.08 12.69
N PHE A 119 -1.58 -8.26 11.97
CA PHE A 119 -2.84 -8.76 12.54
C PHE A 119 -3.38 -10.01 11.85
N GLY A 120 -2.75 -10.45 10.75
CA GLY A 120 -3.22 -11.57 9.95
C GLY A 120 -4.30 -11.19 8.92
N LEU A 121 -4.70 -12.17 8.11
CA LEU A 121 -5.57 -11.95 6.95
C LEU A 121 -7.03 -11.63 7.30
N MET A 122 -7.53 -12.15 8.42
CA MET A 122 -8.93 -11.92 8.85
C MET A 122 -9.11 -10.47 9.31
N ALA A 123 -8.30 -10.03 10.27
CA ALA A 123 -8.31 -8.64 10.73
C ALA A 123 -8.06 -7.64 9.59
N TYR A 124 -7.13 -7.94 8.68
CA TYR A 124 -6.93 -7.15 7.48
C TYR A 124 -8.23 -6.99 6.66
N ALA A 125 -8.96 -8.09 6.44
CA ALA A 125 -10.20 -8.06 5.67
C ALA A 125 -11.31 -7.26 6.38
N ASP A 126 -11.42 -7.39 7.70
CA ASP A 126 -12.44 -6.68 8.50
C ASP A 126 -12.19 -5.17 8.50
N ILE A 127 -10.95 -4.74 8.74
CA ILE A 127 -10.53 -3.33 8.70
C ILE A 127 -10.73 -2.77 7.27
N MET A 128 -10.21 -3.45 6.25
CA MET A 128 -10.25 -2.95 4.87
C MET A 128 -11.65 -2.90 4.28
N SER A 129 -12.56 -3.77 4.71
CA SER A 129 -13.95 -3.75 4.23
C SER A 129 -14.62 -2.43 4.57
N SER A 130 -14.43 -1.95 5.80
CA SER A 130 -14.96 -0.68 6.31
C SER A 130 -14.21 0.50 5.70
N PHE A 131 -12.88 0.46 5.68
CA PHE A 131 -12.05 1.51 5.09
C PHE A 131 -12.40 1.77 3.62
N ALA A 132 -12.46 0.71 2.80
CA ALA A 132 -12.76 0.84 1.38
C ALA A 132 -14.20 1.32 1.14
N ALA A 133 -15.14 1.00 2.02
CA ALA A 133 -16.49 1.57 1.97
C ALA A 133 -16.48 3.08 2.26
N GLY A 134 -15.74 3.51 3.27
CA GLY A 134 -15.54 4.94 3.59
C GLY A 134 -14.91 5.71 2.44
N GLU A 135 -13.85 5.18 1.83
CA GLU A 135 -13.19 5.78 0.66
C GLU A 135 -14.15 5.91 -0.54
N ARG A 136 -14.96 4.87 -0.83
CA ARG A 136 -15.99 4.95 -1.87
C ARG A 136 -17.02 6.05 -1.59
N TYR A 137 -17.40 6.25 -0.34
CA TYR A 137 -18.33 7.32 0.04
C TYR A 137 -17.69 8.70 -0.10
N LEU A 138 -16.41 8.88 0.25
CA LEU A 138 -15.68 10.12 -0.03
C LEU A 138 -15.60 10.41 -1.54
N ASN A 139 -15.32 9.40 -2.36
CA ASN A 139 -15.35 9.54 -3.81
C ASN A 139 -16.75 9.90 -4.32
N ARG A 140 -17.81 9.38 -3.68
CA ARG A 140 -19.18 9.78 -4.00
C ARG A 140 -19.44 11.25 -3.66
N VAL A 141 -19.03 11.71 -2.49
CA VAL A 141 -19.10 13.13 -2.10
C VAL A 141 -18.39 14.01 -3.12
N TRP A 142 -17.19 13.62 -3.55
CA TRP A 142 -16.42 14.35 -4.55
C TRP A 142 -17.17 14.48 -5.89
N SER A 143 -17.72 13.37 -6.41
CA SER A 143 -18.51 13.39 -7.65
C SER A 143 -19.80 14.20 -7.51
N ALA A 144 -20.57 13.98 -6.43
CA ALA A 144 -21.82 14.68 -6.17
C ALA A 144 -21.62 16.20 -5.98
N SER A 145 -20.49 16.60 -5.38
CA SER A 145 -20.07 17.99 -5.24
C SER A 145 -19.83 18.66 -6.59
N THR A 146 -19.23 17.93 -7.53
CA THR A 146 -18.98 18.42 -8.90
C THR A 146 -20.30 18.64 -9.65
N ASP A 147 -21.26 17.75 -9.45
CA ASP A 147 -22.56 17.79 -10.12
C ASP A 147 -23.58 18.70 -9.41
N GLY A 148 -23.29 19.16 -8.19
CA GLY A 148 -24.16 20.04 -7.41
C GLY A 148 -25.27 19.33 -6.61
N TYR A 149 -25.16 18.02 -6.38
CA TYR A 149 -26.14 17.25 -5.59
C TYR A 149 -25.93 17.45 -4.08
N VAL A 150 -26.56 18.49 -3.52
CA VAL A 150 -26.38 18.92 -2.12
C VAL A 150 -26.72 17.82 -1.12
N ASP A 151 -27.94 17.25 -1.19
CA ASP A 151 -28.40 16.25 -0.22
C ASP A 151 -27.52 14.99 -0.24
N GLU A 152 -27.03 14.63 -1.42
CA GLU A 152 -26.14 13.49 -1.58
C GLU A 152 -24.77 13.76 -0.94
N VAL A 153 -24.18 14.94 -1.17
CA VAL A 153 -22.95 15.35 -0.51
C VAL A 153 -23.09 15.26 1.01
N LEU A 154 -24.14 15.85 1.58
CA LEU A 154 -24.33 15.89 3.04
C LEU A 154 -24.54 14.48 3.63
N ALA A 155 -25.32 13.65 2.95
CA ALA A 155 -25.59 12.28 3.39
C ALA A 155 -24.34 11.39 3.32
N TYR A 156 -23.56 11.49 2.25
CA TYR A 156 -22.39 10.63 2.06
C TYR A 156 -21.19 11.05 2.91
N VAL A 157 -21.08 12.31 3.34
CA VAL A 157 -20.09 12.72 4.37
C VAL A 157 -20.32 11.95 5.68
N SER A 158 -21.56 11.90 6.17
CA SER A 158 -21.89 11.16 7.39
C SER A 158 -21.73 9.64 7.24
N LYS A 159 -22.06 9.10 6.06
CA LYS A 159 -21.83 7.68 5.78
C LYS A 159 -20.34 7.34 5.77
N ALA A 160 -19.51 8.20 5.17
CA ALA A 160 -18.05 8.04 5.19
C ALA A 160 -17.54 8.05 6.63
N HIS A 161 -17.96 9.04 7.43
CA HIS A 161 -17.59 9.16 8.84
C HIS A 161 -17.87 7.85 9.62
N SER A 162 -19.09 7.31 9.53
CA SER A 162 -19.45 6.07 10.20
C SER A 162 -18.63 4.84 9.74
N GLN A 163 -18.25 4.77 8.46
CA GLN A 163 -17.41 3.66 7.97
C GLN A 163 -15.97 3.73 8.48
N PHE A 164 -15.39 4.93 8.56
CA PHE A 164 -14.05 5.11 9.12
C PHE A 164 -14.02 4.92 10.64
N GLU A 165 -15.11 5.28 11.34
CA GLU A 165 -15.28 4.96 12.76
C GLU A 165 -15.27 3.44 12.98
N HIS A 166 -16.07 2.70 12.21
CA HIS A 166 -16.08 1.24 12.28
C HIS A 166 -14.73 0.62 11.89
N ALA A 167 -14.00 1.18 10.92
CA ALA A 167 -12.66 0.73 10.58
C ALA A 167 -11.68 0.89 11.76
N LEU A 168 -11.79 1.98 12.52
CA LEU A 168 -10.99 2.21 13.73
C LEU A 168 -11.39 1.26 14.87
N GLU A 169 -12.67 0.92 15.01
CA GLU A 169 -13.11 -0.10 15.96
C GLU A 169 -12.50 -1.48 15.65
N GLU A 170 -12.52 -1.90 14.38
CA GLU A 170 -11.88 -3.15 13.95
C GLU A 170 -10.36 -3.13 14.15
N TRP A 171 -9.71 -1.97 13.91
CA TRP A 171 -8.30 -1.78 14.21
C TRP A 171 -7.99 -2.00 15.69
N ASN A 172 -8.75 -1.36 16.58
CA ASN A 172 -8.55 -1.47 18.03
C ASN A 172 -8.81 -2.89 18.55
N LYS A 173 -9.78 -3.60 17.96
CA LYS A 173 -10.03 -5.02 18.26
C LYS A 173 -8.83 -5.88 17.85
N ALA A 174 -8.28 -5.65 16.65
CA ALA A 174 -7.12 -6.38 16.15
C ALA A 174 -5.85 -6.11 16.98
N GLU A 175 -5.68 -4.89 17.50
CA GLU A 175 -4.54 -4.55 18.38
C GLU A 175 -4.64 -5.17 19.78
N SER A 176 -5.87 -5.45 20.24
CA SER A 176 -6.13 -6.02 21.57
C SER A 176 -6.12 -7.55 21.61
N ALA A 177 -6.04 -8.22 20.44
CA ALA A 177 -6.13 -9.67 20.28
C ALA A 177 -4.76 -10.37 20.38
#